data_AF-A0A354EYG8-F1
#
_entry.id   AF-A0A354EYG8-F1
#
_cell.length_a   1.000
_cell.length_b   1.000
_cell.length_c   1.000
_cell.angle_alpha   90.00
_cell.angle_beta   90.00
_cell.angle_gamma   90.00
#
_symmetry.space_group_name_H-M   'P 1'
#
loop_
_entity.id
_entity.type
_entity.pdbx_description
1 polymer ?
#
loop_
_entity_poly.entity_id
_entity_poly.type
_entity_poly.pdbx_seq_one_letter_code
_entity_poly.pdbx_strand_id
1 'polypeptide(L)'
;MSVYRAEEVALAKGDTIRLRLTDQRRGHVANKEYTVEGVTNNTALLHNEEGSLELKLQQKQDAHWDYAYTTTAFGAQGQTTTFVLALELAKRGKATTHRSHEIDITRPKYQATIYTEDKNALVKRFAKLEGDKTSAYQIHETVRTKQEASKTNKSSNLPFTNPTNFSAADQKINSVSAQELNLELTHQMEALAHRLLGKPNHGFPAGSNLRYGNKGSLSINLKNGLWYNFETGEKGNAIQLISAQMGFNDFKDSLAYAKDFLNYRDDWVMPVKVASKENLNSKEKGSPNKAAYAKKLYEKSVSITGTLAERYLKEYRGLRHYKEADLRFIPSISTWHDNKKVQVPALLSIARDDQGNINHLQAIRLDPRTGDKDRQSKIIKQTYGAMRGCVVELNKKSTSDTTYLAEGVETGLSILESHKEARVIAVLSKSNFLNVALNQLTEKVVLCLDNDDQKTFSD
;
A
#
# COMPACT_ATOMS: atom_id res chain seq x y z
N MET A 1 5.21 -33.77 -15.44
CA MET A 1 4.36 -34.62 -16.30
C MET A 1 2.97 -34.03 -16.28
N SER A 2 2.37 -33.78 -17.45
CA SER A 2 1.01 -33.23 -17.57
C SER A 2 0.09 -34.32 -18.11
N VAL A 3 -1.17 -34.33 -17.65
CA VAL A 3 -2.20 -35.25 -18.12
C VAL A 3 -3.27 -34.44 -18.83
N TYR A 4 -3.63 -34.85 -20.04
CA TYR A 4 -4.65 -34.19 -20.85
C TYR A 4 -5.81 -35.15 -21.11
N ARG A 5 -7.02 -34.60 -21.20
CA ARG A 5 -8.22 -35.30 -21.66
C ARG A 5 -8.61 -34.75 -23.02
N ALA A 6 -8.78 -35.62 -24.01
CA ALA A 6 -9.33 -35.24 -25.30
C ALA A 6 -10.85 -35.17 -25.18
N GLU A 7 -11.43 -34.08 -25.67
CA GLU A 7 -12.87 -33.87 -25.76
C GLU A 7 -13.21 -33.42 -27.18
N GLU A 8 -14.26 -33.98 -27.76
CA GLU A 8 -14.79 -33.54 -29.05
C GLU A 8 -15.83 -32.46 -28.81
N VAL A 9 -15.56 -31.28 -29.37
CA VAL A 9 -16.40 -30.09 -29.24
C VAL A 9 -16.64 -29.50 -30.62
N ALA A 10 -17.84 -28.96 -30.83
CA ALA A 10 -18.10 -28.14 -32.01
C ALA A 10 -17.25 -26.87 -31.94
N LEU A 11 -16.97 -26.26 -33.09
CA LEU A 11 -16.35 -24.94 -33.17
C LEU A 11 -16.95 -24.22 -34.38
N ALA A 12 -17.45 -23.00 -34.18
CA ALA A 12 -18.11 -22.22 -35.20
C ALA A 12 -17.52 -20.82 -35.33
N LYS A 13 -17.77 -20.19 -36.48
CA LYS A 13 -17.48 -18.77 -36.68
C LYS A 13 -18.28 -17.93 -35.68
N GLY A 14 -17.62 -16.99 -35.03
CA GLY A 14 -18.17 -16.12 -34.00
C GLY A 14 -17.94 -16.64 -32.57
N ASP A 15 -17.46 -17.87 -32.42
CA ASP A 15 -17.17 -18.42 -31.10
C ASP A 15 -16.00 -17.68 -30.43
N THR A 16 -16.11 -17.47 -29.13
CA THR A 16 -15.00 -16.95 -28.32
C THR A 16 -14.32 -18.12 -27.63
N ILE A 17 -13.03 -18.28 -27.89
CA ILE A 17 -12.21 -19.34 -27.30
C ILE A 17 -10.98 -18.77 -26.61
N ARG A 18 -10.37 -19.56 -25.73
CA ARG A 18 -9.08 -19.25 -25.08
C ARG A 18 -8.11 -20.39 -25.23
N LEU A 19 -6.84 -20.08 -25.47
CA LEU A 19 -5.79 -21.09 -25.48
C LEU A 19 -5.41 -21.47 -24.04
N ARG A 20 -5.09 -22.74 -23.81
CA ARG A 20 -4.74 -23.29 -22.48
C ARG A 20 -3.24 -23.50 -22.29
N LEU A 21 -2.46 -23.35 -23.35
CA LEU A 21 -1.01 -23.57 -23.35
C LEU A 21 -0.30 -22.48 -24.14
N THR A 22 0.78 -21.94 -23.58
CA THR A 22 1.64 -20.95 -24.23
C THR A 22 2.68 -21.67 -25.09
N ASP A 23 2.77 -21.30 -26.36
CA ASP A 23 3.83 -21.70 -27.28
C ASP A 23 4.40 -20.46 -27.97
N GLN A 24 5.50 -19.95 -27.42
CA GLN A 24 6.13 -18.71 -27.87
C GLN A 24 6.62 -18.79 -29.32
N ARG A 25 7.02 -19.97 -29.82
CA ARG A 25 7.53 -20.11 -31.19
C ARG A 25 6.44 -19.96 -32.24
N ARG A 26 5.20 -20.24 -31.84
CA ARG A 26 4.01 -20.18 -32.71
C ARG A 26 3.10 -19.00 -32.39
N GLY A 27 3.48 -18.17 -31.42
CA GLY A 27 2.68 -17.02 -30.98
C GLY A 27 1.45 -17.40 -30.16
N HIS A 28 1.35 -18.63 -29.66
CA HIS A 28 0.23 -19.05 -28.81
C HIS A 28 0.47 -18.54 -27.40
N VAL A 29 -0.49 -17.84 -26.81
CA VAL A 29 -0.42 -17.37 -25.43
C VAL A 29 -1.59 -17.92 -24.63
N ALA A 30 -1.31 -18.60 -23.52
CA ALA A 30 -2.33 -19.15 -22.65
C ALA A 30 -3.22 -18.05 -22.03
N ASN A 31 -4.48 -18.39 -21.83
CA ASN A 31 -5.54 -17.56 -21.23
C ASN A 31 -5.88 -16.27 -22.00
N LYS A 32 -5.34 -16.06 -23.21
CA LYS A 32 -5.83 -15.02 -24.11
C LYS A 32 -7.08 -15.49 -24.83
N GLU A 33 -8.03 -14.57 -24.97
CA GLU A 33 -9.28 -14.79 -25.69
C GLU A 33 -9.13 -14.40 -27.15
N TYR A 34 -9.77 -15.18 -28.01
CA TYR A 34 -9.82 -14.97 -29.44
C TYR A 34 -11.24 -15.22 -29.93
N THR A 35 -11.63 -14.48 -30.97
CA THR A 35 -12.86 -14.74 -31.73
C THR A 35 -12.52 -15.58 -32.95
N VAL A 36 -13.30 -16.61 -33.23
CA VAL A 36 -13.15 -17.44 -34.42
C VAL A 36 -13.74 -16.70 -35.62
N GLU A 37 -12.89 -16.29 -36.57
CA GLU A 37 -13.34 -15.58 -37.77
C GLU A 37 -13.81 -16.51 -38.88
N GLY A 38 -13.28 -17.73 -38.90
CA GLY A 38 -13.61 -18.73 -39.90
C GLY A 38 -13.10 -20.11 -39.52
N VAL A 39 -13.85 -21.14 -39.92
CA VAL A 39 -13.50 -22.54 -39.71
C VAL A 39 -13.57 -23.25 -41.06
N THR A 40 -12.53 -23.99 -41.38
CA THR A 40 -12.46 -24.90 -42.53
C THR A 40 -12.35 -26.34 -42.03
N ASN A 41 -12.29 -27.32 -42.94
CA ASN A 41 -12.13 -28.73 -42.57
C ASN A 41 -10.84 -29.04 -41.80
N ASN A 42 -9.81 -28.17 -41.90
CA ASN A 42 -8.49 -28.46 -41.34
C ASN A 42 -7.92 -27.35 -40.45
N THR A 43 -8.48 -26.14 -40.53
CA THR A 43 -7.96 -24.97 -39.82
C THR A 43 -9.07 -24.10 -39.25
N ALA A 44 -8.79 -23.42 -38.14
CA ALA A 44 -9.60 -22.34 -37.60
C ALA A 44 -8.78 -21.06 -37.53
N LEU A 45 -9.31 -19.96 -38.06
CA LEU A 45 -8.71 -18.64 -37.99
C LEU A 45 -9.27 -17.90 -36.78
N LEU A 46 -8.37 -17.43 -35.93
CA LEU A 46 -8.63 -16.73 -34.69
C LEU A 46 -8.17 -15.28 -34.80
N HIS A 47 -8.88 -14.37 -34.16
CA HIS A 47 -8.52 -12.96 -34.11
C HIS A 47 -8.78 -12.33 -32.73
N ASN A 48 -7.88 -11.44 -32.34
CA ASN A 48 -8.04 -10.54 -31.21
C ASN A 48 -7.34 -9.20 -31.48
N GLU A 49 -7.32 -8.30 -30.49
CA GLU A 49 -6.73 -6.95 -30.62
C GLU A 49 -5.23 -6.95 -30.98
N GLU A 50 -4.52 -8.04 -30.71
CA GLU A 50 -3.08 -8.16 -30.97
C GLU A 50 -2.76 -8.82 -32.33
N GLY A 51 -3.76 -9.40 -32.99
CA GLY A 51 -3.62 -9.96 -34.33
C GLY A 51 -4.39 -11.26 -34.53
N SER A 52 -4.01 -11.97 -35.59
CA SER A 52 -4.65 -13.22 -35.99
C SER A 52 -3.74 -14.43 -35.78
N LEU A 53 -4.35 -15.56 -35.44
CA LEU A 53 -3.68 -16.84 -35.22
C LEU A 53 -4.41 -17.95 -35.96
N GLU A 54 -3.69 -18.92 -36.50
CA GLU A 54 -4.28 -20.11 -37.14
C GLU A 54 -4.09 -21.35 -36.25
N LEU A 55 -5.17 -22.07 -35.98
CA LEU A 55 -5.14 -23.39 -35.36
C LEU A 55 -5.33 -24.49 -36.40
N LYS A 56 -4.49 -25.53 -36.35
CA LYS A 56 -4.63 -26.72 -37.20
C LYS A 56 -5.42 -27.79 -36.44
N LEU A 57 -6.67 -27.97 -36.83
CA LEU A 57 -7.65 -28.78 -36.09
C LEU A 57 -7.27 -30.26 -35.97
N GLN A 58 -6.47 -30.78 -36.91
CA GLN A 58 -6.00 -32.18 -36.89
C GLN A 58 -4.72 -32.39 -36.08
N GLN A 59 -4.06 -31.32 -35.63
CA GLN A 59 -2.80 -31.43 -34.91
C GLN A 59 -3.04 -31.37 -33.40
N LYS A 60 -2.61 -32.42 -32.68
CA LYS A 60 -2.78 -32.51 -31.22
C LYS A 60 -2.15 -31.34 -30.45
N GLN A 61 -1.09 -30.74 -30.99
CA GLN A 61 -0.43 -29.56 -30.41
C GLN A 61 -1.29 -28.28 -30.43
N ASP A 62 -2.36 -28.27 -31.24
CA ASP A 62 -3.32 -27.16 -31.37
C ASP A 62 -4.65 -27.44 -30.67
N ALA A 63 -4.80 -28.62 -30.08
CA ALA A 63 -6.02 -28.99 -29.34
C ALA A 63 -6.10 -28.35 -27.94
N HIS A 64 -5.14 -27.50 -27.57
CA HIS A 64 -5.06 -26.86 -26.25
C HIS A 64 -5.86 -25.56 -26.19
N TRP A 65 -7.17 -25.63 -26.40
CA TRP A 65 -8.10 -24.50 -26.28
C TRP A 65 -9.38 -24.90 -25.54
N ASP A 66 -10.14 -23.90 -25.10
CA ASP A 66 -11.41 -24.06 -24.41
C ASP A 66 -12.34 -22.90 -24.78
N TYR A 67 -13.65 -23.06 -24.61
CA TYR A 67 -14.59 -21.97 -24.81
C TYR A 67 -14.39 -20.87 -23.76
N ALA A 68 -14.47 -19.62 -24.19
CA ALA A 68 -14.25 -18.45 -23.35
C ALA A 68 -15.54 -17.68 -22.97
N TYR A 69 -16.72 -18.21 -23.31
CA TYR A 69 -18.00 -17.58 -22.94
C TYR A 69 -18.22 -17.42 -21.44
N THR A 70 -17.59 -18.29 -20.65
CA THR A 70 -17.65 -18.23 -19.19
C THR A 70 -16.25 -18.29 -18.63
N THR A 71 -16.10 -17.81 -17.41
CA THR A 71 -14.86 -17.94 -16.68
C THR A 71 -15.17 -18.24 -15.23
N THR A 72 -14.20 -18.79 -14.52
CA THR A 72 -14.31 -18.93 -13.07
C THR A 72 -14.03 -17.56 -12.44
N ALA A 73 -14.63 -17.27 -11.28
CA ALA A 73 -14.37 -16.03 -10.56
C ALA A 73 -12.86 -15.76 -10.41
N PHE A 74 -12.09 -16.75 -9.96
CA PHE A 74 -10.63 -16.64 -9.85
C PHE A 74 -9.91 -16.41 -11.19
N GLY A 75 -10.44 -16.94 -12.30
CA GLY A 75 -9.92 -16.69 -13.64
C GLY A 75 -10.20 -15.27 -14.15
N ALA A 76 -11.23 -14.60 -13.62
CA ALA A 76 -11.56 -13.19 -13.93
C ALA A 76 -10.78 -12.17 -13.09
N GLN A 77 -9.92 -12.61 -12.18
CA GLN A 77 -9.24 -11.72 -11.26
C GLN A 77 -8.36 -10.70 -12.01
N GLY A 78 -8.53 -9.42 -11.69
CA GLY A 78 -7.80 -8.33 -12.34
C GLY A 78 -8.37 -7.87 -13.70
N GLN A 79 -9.38 -8.56 -14.23
CA GLN A 79 -10.15 -8.08 -15.39
C GLN A 79 -11.22 -7.07 -14.93
N THR A 80 -11.58 -6.14 -15.80
CA THR A 80 -12.71 -5.23 -15.62
C THR A 80 -13.67 -5.43 -16.78
N THR A 81 -14.94 -5.70 -16.50
CA THR A 81 -15.97 -5.86 -17.53
C THR A 81 -17.10 -4.86 -17.32
N THR A 82 -17.91 -4.60 -18.35
CA THR A 82 -19.06 -3.69 -18.26
C THR A 82 -20.16 -4.29 -17.37
N PHE A 83 -20.42 -5.59 -17.54
CA PHE A 83 -21.48 -6.33 -16.85
C PHE A 83 -20.99 -7.72 -16.41
N VAL A 84 -21.39 -8.16 -15.22
CA VAL A 84 -21.14 -9.53 -14.75
C VAL A 84 -22.46 -10.26 -14.54
N LEU A 85 -22.54 -11.48 -15.07
CA LEU A 85 -23.57 -12.47 -14.75
C LEU A 85 -22.89 -13.60 -13.96
N ALA A 86 -23.08 -13.61 -12.64
CA ALA A 86 -22.48 -14.59 -11.74
C ALA A 86 -23.49 -15.70 -11.42
N LEU A 87 -23.06 -16.96 -11.51
CA LEU A 87 -23.86 -18.11 -11.09
C LEU A 87 -23.32 -18.64 -9.76
N GLU A 88 -24.04 -18.35 -8.67
CA GLU A 88 -23.62 -18.68 -7.32
C GLU A 88 -24.55 -19.67 -6.66
N LEU A 89 -24.18 -20.94 -6.79
CA LEU A 89 -25.01 -22.01 -6.27
C LEU A 89 -24.71 -22.28 -4.79
N ALA A 90 -25.71 -22.17 -3.93
CA ALA A 90 -25.60 -22.44 -2.48
C ALA A 90 -24.99 -23.82 -2.20
N LYS A 91 -25.39 -24.84 -2.97
CA LYS A 91 -24.88 -26.23 -2.86
C LYS A 91 -23.39 -26.40 -3.24
N ARG A 92 -22.77 -25.42 -3.92
CA ARG A 92 -21.36 -25.47 -4.34
C ARG A 92 -20.43 -24.68 -3.42
N GLY A 93 -20.69 -24.66 -2.11
CA GLY A 93 -19.97 -23.84 -1.13
C GLY A 93 -18.43 -23.98 -1.08
N LYS A 94 -17.85 -25.05 -1.64
CA LYS A 94 -16.38 -25.18 -1.78
C LYS A 94 -15.79 -24.44 -2.98
N ALA A 95 -16.57 -24.23 -4.04
CA ALA A 95 -16.13 -23.58 -5.28
C ALA A 95 -16.57 -22.11 -5.34
N THR A 96 -17.73 -21.80 -4.78
CA THR A 96 -18.27 -20.45 -4.66
C THR A 96 -18.12 -19.96 -3.22
N THR A 97 -16.88 -19.68 -2.82
CA THR A 97 -16.53 -19.17 -1.50
C THR A 97 -16.83 -17.67 -1.39
N HIS A 98 -16.64 -17.07 -0.21
CA HIS A 98 -16.76 -15.63 -0.08
C HIS A 98 -15.80 -14.89 -1.04
N ARG A 99 -14.58 -15.41 -1.23
CA ARG A 99 -13.57 -14.79 -2.12
C ARG A 99 -13.99 -14.80 -3.60
N SER A 100 -14.61 -15.88 -4.08
CA SER A 100 -15.12 -15.90 -5.46
C SER A 100 -16.26 -14.91 -5.63
N HIS A 101 -17.14 -14.79 -4.63
CA HIS A 101 -18.23 -13.81 -4.65
C HIS A 101 -17.72 -12.37 -4.70
N GLU A 102 -16.72 -12.05 -3.87
CA GLU A 102 -16.08 -10.74 -3.88
C GLU A 102 -15.51 -10.39 -5.26
N ILE A 103 -14.88 -11.36 -5.93
CA ILE A 103 -14.41 -11.14 -7.29
C ILE A 103 -15.59 -10.80 -8.19
N ASP A 104 -16.64 -11.63 -8.21
CA ASP A 104 -17.82 -11.49 -9.06
C ASP A 104 -18.51 -10.13 -8.91
N ILE A 105 -18.63 -9.59 -7.68
CA ILE A 105 -19.28 -8.28 -7.44
C ILE A 105 -18.39 -7.07 -7.67
N THR A 106 -17.06 -7.25 -7.68
CA THR A 106 -16.08 -6.15 -7.85
C THR A 106 -15.51 -6.04 -9.27
N ARG A 107 -15.75 -7.04 -10.14
CA ARG A 107 -15.35 -7.00 -11.55
C ARG A 107 -16.17 -6.06 -12.45
N PRO A 108 -17.50 -5.88 -12.28
CA PRO A 108 -18.28 -5.06 -13.20
C PRO A 108 -18.13 -3.57 -12.93
N LYS A 109 -18.07 -2.78 -14.00
CA LYS A 109 -18.10 -1.31 -13.94
C LYS A 109 -19.49 -0.76 -13.62
N TYR A 110 -20.55 -1.42 -14.09
CA TYR A 110 -21.92 -0.92 -13.96
C TYR A 110 -22.84 -1.83 -13.14
N GLN A 111 -22.87 -3.13 -13.43
CA GLN A 111 -23.82 -4.03 -12.78
C GLN A 111 -23.28 -5.46 -12.62
N ALA A 112 -23.47 -6.02 -11.43
CA ALA A 112 -23.38 -7.44 -11.14
C ALA A 112 -24.81 -8.01 -11.02
N THR A 113 -25.10 -9.11 -11.71
CA THR A 113 -26.33 -9.88 -11.51
C THR A 113 -25.96 -11.28 -11.03
N ILE A 114 -26.46 -11.66 -9.86
CA ILE A 114 -26.17 -12.96 -9.24
C ILE A 114 -27.39 -13.85 -9.38
N TYR A 115 -27.20 -14.99 -10.05
CA TYR A 115 -28.16 -16.08 -10.12
C TYR A 115 -27.84 -17.11 -9.04
N THR A 116 -28.82 -17.43 -8.21
CA THR A 116 -28.69 -18.42 -7.15
C THR A 116 -29.98 -19.20 -7.00
N GLU A 117 -29.90 -20.46 -6.56
CA GLU A 117 -31.07 -21.29 -6.30
C GLU A 117 -31.78 -20.93 -4.99
N ASP A 118 -31.06 -20.32 -4.04
CA ASP A 118 -31.61 -19.92 -2.73
C ASP A 118 -30.84 -18.70 -2.16
N LYS A 119 -31.49 -17.54 -2.18
CA LYS A 119 -30.94 -16.28 -1.67
C LYS A 119 -30.57 -16.36 -0.19
N ASN A 120 -31.39 -16.99 0.65
CA ASN A 120 -31.16 -17.03 2.09
C ASN A 120 -29.99 -17.95 2.43
N ALA A 121 -29.88 -19.09 1.75
CA ALA A 121 -28.74 -19.98 1.87
C ALA A 121 -27.44 -19.31 1.40
N LEU A 122 -27.50 -18.55 0.30
CA LEU A 122 -26.38 -17.79 -0.21
C LEU A 122 -25.88 -16.73 0.78
N VAL A 123 -26.79 -15.92 1.34
CA VAL A 123 -26.45 -14.90 2.36
C VAL A 123 -25.85 -15.54 3.61
N LYS A 124 -26.45 -16.62 4.12
CA LYS A 124 -25.91 -17.37 5.26
C LYS A 124 -24.52 -17.93 4.99
N ARG A 125 -24.23 -18.33 3.75
CA ARG A 125 -22.91 -18.81 3.35
C ARG A 125 -21.88 -17.69 3.40
N PHE A 126 -22.19 -16.51 2.87
CA PHE A 126 -21.25 -15.37 2.90
C PHE A 126 -20.93 -14.90 4.31
N ALA A 127 -21.90 -14.94 5.22
CA ALA A 127 -21.71 -14.58 6.62
C ALA A 127 -20.69 -15.47 7.36
N LYS A 128 -20.39 -16.68 6.86
CA LYS A 128 -19.45 -17.60 7.51
C LYS A 128 -17.98 -17.30 7.21
N LEU A 129 -17.69 -16.50 6.17
CA LEU A 129 -16.33 -16.22 5.69
C LEU A 129 -15.45 -17.48 5.48
N GLU A 130 -16.07 -18.64 5.25
CA GLU A 130 -15.37 -19.91 5.06
C GLU A 130 -14.71 -19.97 3.66
N GLY A 131 -13.46 -20.43 3.61
CA GLY A 131 -12.67 -20.51 2.39
C GLY A 131 -11.16 -20.48 2.62
N ASP A 132 -10.74 -20.09 3.83
CA ASP A 132 -9.33 -20.08 4.22
C ASP A 132 -8.81 -21.50 4.41
N LYS A 133 -7.70 -21.80 3.74
CA LYS A 133 -7.00 -23.07 3.89
C LYS A 133 -6.18 -23.00 5.18
N THR A 134 -6.45 -23.89 6.13
CA THR A 134 -5.63 -24.02 7.33
C THR A 134 -4.24 -24.54 6.95
N SER A 135 -3.20 -23.83 7.35
CA SER A 135 -1.84 -24.30 7.10
C SER A 135 -1.47 -25.44 8.04
N ALA A 136 -0.57 -26.33 7.61
CA ALA A 136 -0.05 -27.39 8.47
C ALA A 136 0.59 -26.82 9.75
N TYR A 137 1.15 -25.61 9.67
CA TYR A 137 1.72 -24.89 10.81
C TYR A 137 0.64 -24.46 11.83
N GLN A 138 -0.47 -23.88 11.37
CA GLN A 138 -1.60 -23.52 12.25
C GLN A 138 -2.16 -24.75 12.96
N ILE A 139 -2.26 -25.88 12.24
CA ILE A 139 -2.69 -27.16 12.83
C ILE A 139 -1.67 -27.60 13.90
N HIS A 140 -0.38 -27.55 13.59
CA HIS A 140 0.70 -27.93 14.51
C HIS A 140 0.71 -27.07 15.79
N GLU A 141 0.64 -25.75 15.68
CA GLU A 141 0.60 -24.84 16.84
C GLU A 141 -0.64 -25.06 17.70
N THR A 142 -1.81 -25.29 17.08
CA THR A 142 -3.06 -25.55 17.81
C THR A 142 -2.99 -26.88 18.58
N VAL A 143 -2.35 -27.90 17.99
CA VAL A 143 -2.10 -29.18 18.68
C VAL A 143 -1.08 -29.00 19.80
N ARG A 144 -0.01 -28.22 19.57
CA ARG A 144 1.04 -27.96 20.55
C ARG A 144 0.51 -27.20 21.76
N THR A 145 -0.25 -26.12 21.55
CA THR A 145 -0.88 -25.35 22.64
C THR A 145 -1.89 -26.18 23.43
N LYS A 146 -2.66 -27.06 22.78
CA LYS A 146 -3.55 -28.01 23.49
C LYS A 146 -2.77 -29.02 24.34
N GLN A 147 -1.61 -29.49 23.86
CA GLN A 147 -0.73 -30.37 24.62
C GLN A 147 -0.02 -29.63 25.77
N GLU A 148 0.39 -28.38 25.58
CA GLU A 148 1.02 -27.55 26.60
C GLU A 148 0.01 -27.13 27.70
N ALA A 149 -1.22 -26.78 27.34
CA ALA A 149 -2.31 -26.51 28.28
C ALA A 149 -2.70 -27.74 29.13
N SER A 150 -2.53 -28.96 28.59
CA SER A 150 -2.74 -30.19 29.36
C SER A 150 -1.62 -30.49 30.36
N LYS A 151 -0.43 -29.88 30.22
CA LYS A 151 0.71 -30.05 31.14
C LYS A 151 0.72 -29.06 32.31
N THR A 152 0.10 -27.89 32.16
CA THR A 152 0.03 -26.84 33.21
C THR A 152 -1.09 -27.05 34.24
N ASN A 153 -2.07 -27.92 33.98
CA ASN A 153 -3.20 -28.19 34.90
C ASN A 153 -2.90 -29.25 35.98
N LYS A 154 -1.75 -29.17 36.65
CA LYS A 154 -1.45 -30.02 37.83
C LYS A 154 -1.32 -29.29 39.16
N SER A 155 -1.66 -28.00 39.25
CA SER A 155 -1.77 -27.32 40.53
C SER A 155 -2.85 -26.23 40.52
N SER A 156 -3.65 -26.22 41.60
CA SER A 156 -4.77 -25.34 41.95
C SER A 156 -6.14 -25.62 41.31
N ASN A 157 -6.97 -26.32 42.09
CA ASN A 157 -8.44 -26.27 42.02
C ASN A 157 -8.92 -24.90 42.51
N LEU A 158 -9.77 -24.21 41.74
CA LEU A 158 -10.90 -23.35 42.16
C LEU A 158 -11.78 -23.08 40.92
N PRO A 159 -13.10 -22.84 41.10
CA PRO A 159 -14.13 -23.29 40.16
C PRO A 159 -14.25 -22.45 38.89
N PHE A 160 -14.49 -23.20 37.81
CA PHE A 160 -14.93 -22.73 36.49
C PHE A 160 -16.13 -21.78 36.62
N THR A 161 -15.97 -20.54 36.16
CA THR A 161 -17.10 -19.73 35.68
C THR A 161 -16.79 -19.33 34.25
N ASN A 162 -17.70 -19.70 33.34
CA ASN A 162 -17.58 -19.50 31.90
C ASN A 162 -17.43 -18.01 31.55
N PRO A 163 -16.42 -17.60 30.76
CA PRO A 163 -16.54 -16.43 29.93
C PRO A 163 -17.23 -16.84 28.62
N THR A 164 -18.52 -16.55 28.56
CA THR A 164 -19.23 -16.32 27.30
C THR A 164 -18.56 -15.19 26.51
N ASN A 165 -18.49 -15.37 25.18
CA ASN A 165 -18.21 -14.38 24.13
C ASN A 165 -16.78 -13.85 24.01
N PHE A 166 -15.94 -14.63 23.31
CA PHE A 166 -14.93 -14.02 22.43
C PHE A 166 -15.54 -13.85 21.03
N SER A 167 -15.93 -12.62 20.75
CA SER A 167 -16.16 -12.11 19.40
C SER A 167 -14.86 -12.23 18.61
N ALA A 168 -14.83 -13.06 17.57
CA ALA A 168 -13.71 -13.17 16.66
C ALA A 168 -13.69 -11.94 15.73
N ALA A 169 -13.00 -10.90 16.18
CA ALA A 169 -12.64 -9.74 15.39
C ALA A 169 -11.53 -10.11 14.39
N ASP A 170 -11.80 -9.78 13.13
CA ASP A 170 -10.91 -9.53 11.99
C ASP A 170 -9.41 -9.80 12.17
N GLN A 171 -8.92 -10.88 11.55
CA GLN A 171 -7.51 -11.01 11.19
C GLN A 171 -7.31 -10.58 9.73
N LYS A 172 -6.85 -9.32 9.55
CA LYS A 172 -6.33 -8.80 8.29
C LYS A 172 -5.08 -9.60 7.85
N ILE A 173 -5.06 -10.10 6.62
CA ILE A 173 -3.83 -10.64 6.00
C ILE A 173 -3.07 -9.46 5.36
N ASN A 174 -1.86 -9.22 5.86
CA ASN A 174 -0.96 -8.16 5.41
C ASN A 174 -0.44 -8.42 3.99
N SER A 175 -0.80 -7.57 3.03
CA SER A 175 -0.08 -7.47 1.76
C SER A 175 1.22 -6.68 1.97
N VAL A 176 2.35 -7.25 1.57
CA VAL A 176 3.66 -6.63 1.77
C VAL A 176 3.78 -5.40 0.89
N SER A 177 4.06 -4.27 1.54
CA SER A 177 4.15 -2.97 0.91
C SER A 177 5.37 -2.88 -0.02
N ALA A 178 5.28 -2.03 -1.05
CA ALA A 178 6.43 -1.71 -1.90
C ALA A 178 7.61 -1.14 -1.11
N GLN A 179 7.35 -0.55 0.07
CA GLN A 179 8.38 -0.04 0.97
C GLN A 179 9.17 -1.17 1.63
N GLU A 180 8.49 -2.22 2.10
CA GLU A 180 9.11 -3.41 2.69
C GLU A 180 9.92 -4.19 1.65
N LEU A 181 9.38 -4.36 0.45
CA LEU A 181 10.13 -4.97 -0.66
C LEU A 181 11.37 -4.16 -1.02
N ASN A 182 11.26 -2.83 -1.10
CA ASN A 182 12.41 -1.98 -1.39
C ASN A 182 13.47 -2.00 -0.28
N LEU A 183 13.04 -2.14 0.99
CA LEU A 183 13.96 -2.28 2.12
C LEU A 183 14.73 -3.60 2.02
N GLU A 184 14.05 -4.70 1.74
CA GLU A 184 14.69 -6.01 1.61
C GLU A 184 15.60 -6.08 0.37
N LEU A 185 15.17 -5.50 -0.76
CA LEU A 185 16.04 -5.34 -1.93
C LEU A 185 17.30 -4.51 -1.62
N THR A 186 17.19 -3.52 -0.73
CA THR A 186 18.35 -2.72 -0.30
C THR A 186 19.34 -3.58 0.50
N HIS A 187 18.88 -4.51 1.33
CA HIS A 187 19.74 -5.46 2.03
C HIS A 187 20.46 -6.42 1.07
N GLN A 188 19.85 -6.71 -0.08
CA GLN A 188 20.39 -7.60 -1.10
C GLN A 188 20.87 -6.83 -2.35
N MET A 189 21.20 -5.54 -2.22
CA MET A 189 21.46 -4.65 -3.35
C MET A 189 22.64 -5.10 -4.21
N GLU A 190 23.67 -5.70 -3.61
CA GLU A 190 24.82 -6.24 -4.34
C GLU A 190 24.44 -7.44 -5.20
N ALA A 191 23.68 -8.39 -4.64
CA ALA A 191 23.17 -9.54 -5.38
C ALA A 191 22.19 -9.11 -6.49
N LEU A 192 21.36 -8.10 -6.21
CA LEU A 192 20.42 -7.54 -7.19
C LEU A 192 21.18 -6.87 -8.34
N ALA A 193 22.18 -6.04 -8.03
CA ALA A 193 23.03 -5.40 -9.04
C ALA A 193 23.79 -6.43 -9.88
N HIS A 194 24.32 -7.50 -9.27
CA HIS A 194 24.96 -8.58 -10.01
C HIS A 194 24.00 -9.34 -10.93
N ARG A 195 22.76 -9.59 -10.48
CA ARG A 195 21.76 -10.29 -11.31
C ARG A 195 21.26 -9.42 -12.47
N LEU A 196 21.12 -8.11 -12.27
CA LEU A 196 20.63 -7.18 -13.29
C LEU A 196 21.74 -6.72 -14.26
N LEU A 197 22.96 -6.51 -13.77
CA LEU A 197 24.02 -5.78 -14.49
C LEU A 197 25.33 -6.58 -14.64
N GLY A 198 25.44 -7.76 -14.01
CA GLY A 198 26.66 -8.55 -14.03
C GLY A 198 27.77 -8.01 -13.14
N LYS A 199 29.04 -8.19 -13.55
CA LYS A 199 30.20 -7.77 -12.76
C LYS A 199 30.44 -6.25 -12.85
N PRO A 200 30.76 -5.57 -11.73
CA PRO A 200 31.07 -4.15 -11.74
C PRO A 200 32.41 -3.86 -12.42
N ASN A 201 32.59 -2.61 -12.84
CA ASN A 201 33.83 -2.10 -13.40
C ASN A 201 34.98 -2.18 -12.38
N HIS A 202 36.18 -2.50 -12.86
CA HIS A 202 37.40 -2.55 -12.04
C HIS A 202 37.98 -1.14 -11.80
N GLY A 203 38.73 -0.98 -10.70
CA GLY A 203 39.47 0.26 -10.40
C GLY A 203 38.86 1.17 -9.32
N PHE A 204 37.80 0.72 -8.63
CA PHE A 204 37.20 1.46 -7.52
C PHE A 204 37.58 0.84 -6.16
N PRO A 205 37.78 1.64 -5.09
CA PRO A 205 38.14 1.13 -3.77
C PRO A 205 37.12 0.12 -3.23
N ALA A 206 37.60 -0.94 -2.57
CA ALA A 206 36.74 -1.91 -1.89
C ALA A 206 35.83 -1.20 -0.85
N GLY A 207 34.52 -1.45 -0.93
CA GLY A 207 33.52 -0.80 -0.07
C GLY A 207 33.01 0.56 -0.57
N SER A 208 33.42 1.00 -1.77
CA SER A 208 32.77 2.10 -2.49
C SER A 208 31.52 1.63 -3.26
N ASN A 209 30.72 2.56 -3.79
CA ASN A 209 29.55 2.23 -4.60
C ASN A 209 29.92 1.29 -5.76
N LEU A 210 29.08 0.32 -6.10
CA LEU A 210 29.27 -0.46 -7.32
C LEU A 210 29.15 0.45 -8.54
N ARG A 211 29.98 0.20 -9.55
CA ARG A 211 30.10 1.04 -10.74
C ARG A 211 29.92 0.21 -12.00
N TYR A 212 29.06 0.67 -12.89
CA TYR A 212 28.69 -0.01 -14.14
C TYR A 212 28.63 0.99 -15.29
N GLY A 213 28.48 0.49 -16.53
CA GLY A 213 28.42 1.33 -17.71
C GLY A 213 29.78 1.90 -18.11
N ASN A 214 29.79 2.82 -19.07
CA ASN A 214 31.01 3.37 -19.62
C ASN A 214 31.78 4.19 -18.55
N LYS A 215 33.01 3.75 -18.24
CA LYS A 215 33.87 4.31 -17.19
C LYS A 215 33.22 4.43 -15.79
N GLY A 216 32.18 3.65 -15.49
CA GLY A 216 31.51 3.66 -14.19
C GLY A 216 30.45 4.76 -14.04
N SER A 217 29.83 5.16 -15.16
CA SER A 217 28.76 6.15 -15.23
C SER A 217 27.52 5.77 -14.42
N LEU A 218 27.22 4.49 -14.23
CA LEU A 218 26.16 4.05 -13.33
C LEU A 218 26.75 3.74 -11.95
N SER A 219 26.28 4.44 -10.92
CA SER A 219 26.68 4.24 -9.52
C SER A 219 25.56 3.66 -8.69
N ILE A 220 25.82 2.57 -7.99
CA ILE A 220 24.89 1.91 -7.07
C ILE A 220 25.44 1.96 -5.65
N ASN A 221 24.68 2.55 -4.74
CA ASN A 221 25.05 2.66 -3.35
C ASN A 221 24.48 1.49 -2.53
N LEU A 222 25.36 0.58 -2.11
CA LEU A 222 25.01 -0.61 -1.34
C LEU A 222 24.44 -0.31 0.06
N LYS A 223 24.64 0.91 0.59
CA LYS A 223 24.19 1.27 1.95
C LYS A 223 22.73 1.73 1.99
N ASN A 224 22.21 2.27 0.89
CA ASN A 224 20.85 2.84 0.86
C ASN A 224 20.03 2.43 -0.37
N GLY A 225 20.55 1.55 -1.23
CA GLY A 225 19.82 1.01 -2.37
C GLY A 225 19.54 2.01 -3.48
N LEU A 226 20.17 3.19 -3.43
CA LEU A 226 19.98 4.23 -4.45
C LEU A 226 21.01 4.10 -5.56
N TRP A 227 20.57 4.37 -6.78
CA TRP A 227 21.43 4.42 -7.95
C TRP A 227 21.33 5.76 -8.69
N TYR A 228 22.38 6.11 -9.42
CA TYR A 228 22.47 7.31 -10.25
C TYR A 228 23.30 7.03 -11.50
N ASN A 229 22.79 7.39 -12.67
CA ASN A 229 23.50 7.34 -13.93
C ASN A 229 24.01 8.74 -14.30
N PHE A 230 25.34 8.91 -14.33
CA PHE A 230 26.02 10.16 -14.68
C PHE A 230 25.97 10.51 -16.18
N GLU A 231 25.61 9.56 -17.06
CA GLU A 231 25.44 9.80 -18.49
C GLU A 231 24.02 10.26 -18.84
N THR A 232 22.99 9.65 -18.24
CA THR A 232 21.57 9.96 -18.54
C THR A 232 20.92 10.90 -17.53
N GLY A 233 21.50 11.05 -16.33
CA GLY A 233 20.91 11.80 -15.21
C GLY A 233 19.81 11.04 -14.46
N GLU A 234 19.49 9.82 -14.88
CA GLU A 234 18.47 8.96 -14.25
C GLU A 234 18.93 8.48 -12.88
N LYS A 235 17.96 8.26 -11.98
CA LYS A 235 18.20 7.84 -10.61
C LYS A 235 16.97 7.20 -10.00
N GLY A 236 17.17 6.35 -8.99
CA GLY A 236 16.05 5.72 -8.30
C GLY A 236 16.48 4.82 -7.15
N ASN A 237 15.48 4.16 -6.56
CA ASN A 237 15.66 3.09 -5.59
C ASN A 237 15.84 1.71 -6.28
N ALA A 238 15.91 0.63 -5.50
CA ALA A 238 16.13 -0.71 -6.02
C ALA A 238 15.01 -1.19 -6.96
N ILE A 239 13.74 -0.87 -6.67
CA ILE A 239 12.60 -1.20 -7.55
C ILE A 239 12.69 -0.41 -8.86
N GLN A 240 13.10 0.86 -8.81
CA GLN A 240 13.30 1.67 -10.01
C GLN A 240 14.52 1.22 -10.81
N LEU A 241 15.52 0.60 -10.17
CA LEU A 241 16.63 -0.05 -10.89
C LEU A 241 16.13 -1.27 -11.67
N ILE A 242 15.25 -2.07 -11.06
CA ILE A 242 14.58 -3.20 -11.73
C ILE A 242 13.77 -2.69 -12.93
N SER A 243 12.94 -1.66 -12.75
CA SER A 243 12.16 -1.06 -13.85
C SER A 243 13.06 -0.59 -14.99
N ALA A 244 14.13 0.14 -14.68
CA ALA A 244 15.04 0.69 -15.67
C ALA A 244 15.83 -0.39 -16.43
N GLN A 245 16.25 -1.47 -15.76
CA GLN A 245 17.04 -2.53 -16.40
C GLN A 245 16.20 -3.57 -17.13
N MET A 246 14.98 -3.83 -16.64
CA MET A 246 14.07 -4.79 -17.27
C MET A 246 13.18 -4.15 -18.35
N GLY A 247 13.21 -2.81 -18.48
CA GLY A 247 12.36 -2.07 -19.42
C GLY A 247 10.88 -2.09 -19.03
N PHE A 248 10.56 -2.23 -17.74
CA PHE A 248 9.18 -2.27 -17.27
C PHE A 248 8.56 -0.88 -17.26
N ASN A 249 7.43 -0.75 -17.97
CA ASN A 249 6.62 0.47 -18.00
C ASN A 249 5.58 0.51 -16.86
N ASP A 250 5.19 -0.65 -16.32
CA ASP A 250 4.27 -0.75 -15.18
C ASP A 250 5.04 -1.04 -13.88
N PHE A 251 4.63 -0.34 -12.82
CA PHE A 251 5.15 -0.53 -11.47
C PHE A 251 4.85 -1.94 -10.93
N LYS A 252 3.75 -2.57 -11.36
CA LYS A 252 3.38 -3.93 -10.95
C LYS A 252 4.40 -4.99 -11.39
N ASP A 253 4.96 -4.86 -12.59
CA ASP A 253 5.97 -5.79 -13.10
C ASP A 253 7.27 -5.68 -12.31
N SER A 254 7.61 -4.46 -11.90
CA SER A 254 8.77 -4.19 -11.04
C SER A 254 8.59 -4.82 -9.65
N LEU A 255 7.37 -4.81 -9.10
CA LEU A 255 7.03 -5.49 -7.85
C LEU A 255 7.01 -7.01 -7.99
N ALA A 256 6.53 -7.54 -9.11
CA ALA A 256 6.53 -8.97 -9.38
C ALA A 256 7.97 -9.50 -9.46
N TYR A 257 8.85 -8.80 -10.19
CA TYR A 257 10.27 -9.15 -10.25
C TYR A 257 10.95 -8.99 -8.88
N ALA A 258 10.63 -7.95 -8.11
CA ALA A 258 11.14 -7.79 -6.75
C ALA A 258 10.77 -8.97 -5.85
N LYS A 259 9.51 -9.43 -5.91
CA LYS A 259 9.04 -10.60 -5.17
C LYS A 259 9.74 -11.87 -5.62
N ASP A 260 9.89 -12.10 -6.93
CA ASP A 260 10.65 -13.24 -7.46
C ASP A 260 12.11 -13.22 -7.01
N PHE A 261 12.77 -12.07 -7.14
CA PHE A 261 14.16 -11.88 -6.76
C PHE A 261 14.41 -12.22 -5.29
N LEU A 262 13.53 -11.75 -4.42
CA LEU A 262 13.58 -12.02 -2.98
C LEU A 262 13.08 -13.41 -2.59
N ASN A 263 12.66 -14.22 -3.57
CA ASN A 263 11.98 -15.50 -3.35
C ASN A 263 10.80 -15.36 -2.37
N TYR A 264 10.10 -14.23 -2.47
CA TYR A 264 8.98 -13.88 -1.62
C TYR A 264 7.78 -14.78 -1.94
N ARG A 265 7.30 -15.52 -0.94
CA ARG A 265 6.09 -16.33 -1.04
C ARG A 265 4.98 -15.67 -0.23
N ASP A 266 3.73 -15.70 -0.69
CA ASP A 266 2.61 -15.04 0.00
C ASP A 266 2.32 -15.62 1.41
N ASP A 267 3.01 -16.69 1.80
CA ASP A 267 3.00 -17.31 3.13
C ASP A 267 4.26 -17.02 3.98
N TRP A 268 5.17 -16.16 3.50
CA TRP A 268 6.41 -15.83 4.21
C TRP A 268 6.17 -14.77 5.29
N VAL A 269 5.68 -15.23 6.44
CA VAL A 269 5.75 -14.48 7.70
C VAL A 269 7.12 -14.73 8.31
N MET A 270 7.99 -13.73 8.28
CA MET A 270 9.19 -13.74 9.13
C MET A 270 8.75 -13.87 10.59
N PRO A 271 9.34 -14.76 11.41
CA PRO A 271 9.17 -14.65 12.84
C PRO A 271 9.69 -13.26 13.23
N VAL A 272 8.81 -12.44 13.80
CA VAL A 272 9.24 -11.27 14.56
C VAL A 272 10.09 -11.83 15.68
N LYS A 273 11.41 -11.92 15.47
CA LYS A 273 12.33 -11.87 16.59
C LYS A 273 12.01 -10.55 17.25
N VAL A 274 11.31 -10.62 18.37
CA VAL A 274 11.48 -9.69 19.47
C VAL A 274 12.92 -9.88 19.97
N ALA A 275 13.88 -9.52 19.11
CA ALA A 275 15.17 -9.12 19.57
C ALA A 275 14.90 -7.75 20.19
N SER A 276 15.03 -7.71 21.51
CA SER A 276 15.23 -6.49 22.29
C SER A 276 15.94 -5.45 21.42
N LYS A 277 15.18 -4.42 20.97
CA LYS A 277 15.74 -3.31 20.20
C LYS A 277 16.48 -2.38 21.16
N GLU A 278 17.60 -2.87 21.67
CA GLU A 278 18.77 -2.00 21.75
C GLU A 278 19.22 -1.74 20.30
N ASN A 279 19.15 -0.48 19.90
CA ASN A 279 19.86 0.10 18.76
C ASN A 279 19.76 -0.63 17.40
N LEU A 280 18.61 -0.48 16.73
CA LEU A 280 18.59 -0.41 15.27
C LEU A 280 18.04 0.94 14.84
N ASN A 281 18.96 1.91 14.85
CA ASN A 281 18.87 3.13 14.06
C ASN A 281 18.56 2.75 12.60
N SER A 282 17.29 2.83 12.21
CA SER A 282 16.95 3.14 10.84
C SER A 282 17.63 4.47 10.54
N LYS A 283 18.76 4.42 9.83
CA LYS A 283 19.20 5.56 9.06
C LYS A 283 18.19 5.76 7.92
N GLU A 284 17.01 6.28 8.26
CA GLU A 284 16.75 7.60 7.74
C GLU A 284 18.00 8.41 8.09
N LYS A 285 18.89 8.58 7.11
CA LYS A 285 19.50 9.90 7.03
C LYS A 285 18.33 10.85 6.74
N GLY A 286 17.54 11.16 7.77
CA GLY A 286 17.34 12.56 8.09
C GLY A 286 18.75 13.10 8.02
N SER A 287 19.06 13.77 6.91
CA SER A 287 20.26 14.57 6.88
C SER A 287 20.21 15.34 8.21
N PRO A 288 21.30 15.43 8.99
CA PRO A 288 21.33 16.28 10.18
C PRO A 288 20.68 17.65 9.88
N ASN A 289 20.79 18.08 8.62
CA ASN A 289 20.06 19.16 7.99
C ASN A 289 18.53 19.20 8.16
N LYS A 290 17.72 18.14 8.01
CA LYS A 290 16.24 18.29 8.07
C LYS A 290 15.71 18.56 9.49
N ALA A 291 16.20 17.82 10.48
CA ALA A 291 15.83 18.06 11.89
C ALA A 291 16.42 19.40 12.40
N ALA A 292 17.69 19.69 12.07
CA ALA A 292 18.28 20.99 12.38
C ALA A 292 17.56 22.15 11.66
N TYR A 293 17.09 21.93 10.42
CA TYR A 293 16.31 22.92 9.69
C TYR A 293 14.91 23.11 10.28
N ALA A 294 14.25 22.05 10.72
CA ALA A 294 12.99 22.15 11.47
C ALA A 294 13.18 23.00 12.74
N LYS A 295 14.23 22.73 13.51
CA LYS A 295 14.59 23.54 14.69
C LYS A 295 14.83 25.01 14.31
N LYS A 296 15.61 25.27 13.25
CA LYS A 296 15.88 26.62 12.74
C LYS A 296 14.62 27.36 12.27
N LEU A 297 13.67 26.65 11.65
CA LEU A 297 12.39 27.23 11.26
C LEU A 297 11.55 27.57 12.50
N TYR A 298 11.53 26.69 13.51
CA TYR A 298 10.86 26.97 14.77
C TYR A 298 11.45 28.20 15.49
N GLU A 299 12.77 28.27 15.62
CA GLU A 299 13.47 29.39 16.28
C GLU A 299 13.17 30.75 15.61
N LYS A 300 12.97 30.74 14.28
CA LYS A 300 12.60 31.93 13.49
C LYS A 300 11.09 32.22 13.44
N SER A 301 10.28 31.28 13.93
CA SER A 301 8.83 31.43 13.90
C SER A 301 8.33 32.19 15.12
N VAL A 302 7.20 32.86 14.95
CA VAL A 302 6.55 33.71 15.95
C VAL A 302 5.15 33.16 16.28
N SER A 303 4.48 33.78 17.25
CA SER A 303 3.07 33.51 17.51
C SER A 303 2.23 33.75 16.26
N ILE A 304 1.15 32.98 16.09
CA ILE A 304 0.20 33.18 14.98
C ILE A 304 -0.67 34.44 15.14
N THR A 305 -0.80 34.98 16.35
CA THR A 305 -1.64 36.17 16.61
C THR A 305 -1.22 37.37 15.77
N GLY A 306 -2.16 37.97 15.05
CA GLY A 306 -1.95 39.12 14.17
C GLY A 306 -1.25 38.78 12.84
N THR A 307 -1.13 37.50 12.48
CA THR A 307 -0.38 37.06 11.29
C THR A 307 -1.27 36.49 10.18
N LEU A 308 -0.68 36.27 8.99
CA LEU A 308 -1.37 35.60 7.88
C LEU A 308 -1.80 34.16 8.22
N ALA A 309 -1.10 33.48 9.13
CA ALA A 309 -1.53 32.16 9.59
C ALA A 309 -2.82 32.22 10.44
N GLU A 310 -2.99 33.27 11.26
CA GLU A 310 -4.25 33.50 11.97
C GLU A 310 -5.37 33.84 10.98
N ARG A 311 -5.08 34.68 9.97
CA ARG A 311 -6.04 34.97 8.89
C ARG A 311 -6.47 33.70 8.15
N TYR A 312 -5.51 32.85 7.77
CA TYR A 312 -5.77 31.56 7.12
C TYR A 312 -6.77 30.72 7.90
N LEU A 313 -6.53 30.52 9.19
CA LEU A 313 -7.39 29.72 10.05
C LEU A 313 -8.79 30.35 10.20
N LYS A 314 -8.87 31.66 10.48
CA LYS A 314 -10.15 32.34 10.71
C LYS A 314 -11.00 32.53 9.46
N GLU A 315 -10.42 33.11 8.41
CA GLU A 315 -11.17 33.62 7.26
C GLU A 315 -11.36 32.55 6.17
N TYR A 316 -10.38 31.67 5.97
CA TYR A 316 -10.44 30.65 4.91
C TYR A 316 -10.86 29.27 5.40
N ARG A 317 -10.62 28.97 6.68
CA ARG A 317 -11.01 27.68 7.30
C ARG A 317 -12.14 27.79 8.32
N GLY A 318 -12.50 29.00 8.74
CA GLY A 318 -13.58 29.21 9.73
C GLY A 318 -13.22 28.78 11.15
N LEU A 319 -11.94 28.58 11.47
CA LEU A 319 -11.44 28.05 12.74
C LEU A 319 -11.05 29.19 13.68
N ARG A 320 -11.54 29.14 14.93
CA ARG A 320 -11.38 30.20 15.93
C ARG A 320 -10.69 29.72 17.20
N HIS A 321 -10.68 28.41 17.48
CA HIS A 321 -10.16 27.82 18.72
C HIS A 321 -8.75 27.21 18.56
N TYR A 322 -7.78 28.02 18.12
CA TYR A 322 -6.39 27.58 17.86
C TYR A 322 -5.34 28.15 18.83
N LYS A 323 -5.75 28.98 19.81
CA LYS A 323 -4.81 29.72 20.68
C LYS A 323 -3.92 28.81 21.53
N GLU A 324 -4.44 27.65 21.92
CA GLU A 324 -3.74 26.68 22.77
C GLU A 324 -3.03 25.59 21.94
N ALA A 325 -3.09 25.68 20.61
CA ALA A 325 -2.47 24.72 19.70
C ALA A 325 -0.97 25.01 19.52
N ASP A 326 -0.18 23.96 19.27
CA ASP A 326 1.24 24.05 18.90
C ASP A 326 1.41 24.52 17.44
N LEU A 327 0.90 25.72 17.17
CA LEU A 327 0.93 26.38 15.87
C LEU A 327 1.74 27.67 15.94
N ARG A 328 2.53 27.92 14.90
CA ARG A 328 3.38 29.11 14.78
C ARG A 328 3.32 29.69 13.37
N PHE A 329 3.74 30.93 13.23
CA PHE A 329 3.86 31.61 11.95
C PHE A 329 5.33 31.83 11.63
N ILE A 330 5.75 31.55 10.39
CA ILE A 330 7.05 32.00 9.90
C ILE A 330 6.84 33.02 8.76
N PRO A 331 7.43 34.23 8.84
CA PRO A 331 7.26 35.24 7.79
C PRO A 331 7.85 34.86 6.44
N SER A 332 8.83 33.96 6.41
CA SER A 332 9.63 33.67 5.23
C SER A 332 10.17 32.24 5.27
N ILE A 333 9.69 31.40 4.34
CA ILE A 333 10.20 30.07 4.04
C ILE A 333 10.42 29.91 2.55
N SER A 334 11.48 29.18 2.18
CA SER A 334 11.88 29.03 0.79
C SER A 334 10.95 28.09 0.04
N THR A 335 10.59 28.47 -1.17
CA THR A 335 9.79 27.67 -2.11
C THR A 335 10.20 28.00 -3.54
N TRP A 336 9.54 27.36 -4.49
CA TRP A 336 9.69 27.62 -5.92
C TRP A 336 8.33 27.98 -6.49
N HIS A 337 8.27 29.11 -7.18
CA HIS A 337 7.18 29.46 -8.10
C HIS A 337 7.74 29.21 -9.49
N ASP A 338 7.18 28.22 -10.18
CA ASP A 338 7.76 27.66 -11.41
C ASP A 338 9.24 27.31 -11.22
N ASN A 339 10.13 28.02 -11.92
CA ASN A 339 11.58 27.85 -11.86
C ASN A 339 12.30 28.95 -11.08
N LYS A 340 11.56 29.82 -10.37
CA LYS A 340 12.12 30.90 -9.56
C LYS A 340 12.04 30.55 -8.08
N LYS A 341 13.19 30.60 -7.40
CA LYS A 341 13.24 30.49 -5.95
C LYS A 341 12.69 31.76 -5.32
N VAL A 342 11.69 31.61 -4.46
CA VAL A 342 11.04 32.71 -3.75
C VAL A 342 10.93 32.39 -2.26
N GLN A 343 10.59 33.39 -1.45
CA GLN A 343 10.23 33.19 -0.05
C GLN A 343 8.78 33.61 0.15
N VAL A 344 8.04 32.83 0.91
CA VAL A 344 6.64 33.10 1.24
C VAL A 344 6.39 32.88 2.72
N PRO A 345 5.36 33.50 3.32
CA PRO A 345 4.95 33.20 4.68
C PRO A 345 4.40 31.78 4.81
N ALA A 346 4.39 31.21 6.03
CA ALA A 346 3.81 29.89 6.26
C ALA A 346 3.23 29.72 7.68
N LEU A 347 2.16 28.91 7.77
CA LEU A 347 1.70 28.31 9.02
C LEU A 347 2.56 27.08 9.31
N LEU A 348 3.08 26.98 10.53
CA LEU A 348 3.86 25.85 11.02
C LEU A 348 3.06 25.09 12.08
N SER A 349 2.96 23.78 11.91
CA SER A 349 2.40 22.84 12.88
C SER A 349 3.55 22.10 13.56
N ILE A 350 3.67 22.22 14.88
CA ILE A 350 4.86 21.79 15.64
C ILE A 350 4.56 20.48 16.36
N ALA A 351 5.26 19.41 15.97
CA ALA A 351 5.13 18.12 16.62
C ALA A 351 6.25 17.93 17.65
N ARG A 352 5.89 17.43 18.83
CA ARG A 352 6.79 17.29 19.98
C ARG A 352 6.96 15.84 20.40
N ASP A 353 8.11 15.54 20.97
CA ASP A 353 8.34 14.28 21.67
C ASP A 353 7.75 14.31 23.09
N ASP A 354 7.86 13.19 23.79
CA ASP A 354 7.39 13.00 25.18
C ASP A 354 8.09 13.91 26.20
N GLN A 355 9.25 14.45 25.85
CA GLN A 355 9.99 15.43 26.65
C GLN A 355 9.59 16.89 26.33
N GLY A 356 8.66 17.10 25.38
CA GLY A 356 8.22 18.41 24.94
C GLY A 356 9.17 19.11 23.97
N ASN A 357 10.26 18.45 23.55
CA ASN A 357 11.18 18.97 22.56
C ASN A 357 10.58 18.85 21.16
N ILE A 358 10.99 19.75 20.26
CA ILE A 358 10.52 19.70 18.88
C ILE A 358 11.17 18.53 18.18
N ASN A 359 10.32 17.68 17.61
CA ASN A 359 10.74 16.53 16.84
C ASN A 359 10.74 16.87 15.33
N HIS A 360 9.62 17.38 14.83
CA HIS A 360 9.43 17.79 13.45
C HIS A 360 8.36 18.88 13.34
N LEU A 361 8.21 19.45 12.14
CA LEU A 361 7.11 20.37 11.86
C LEU A 361 6.57 20.20 10.46
N GLN A 362 5.32 20.58 10.24
CA GLN A 362 4.72 20.67 8.92
C GLN A 362 4.40 22.13 8.58
N ALA A 363 4.88 22.59 7.43
CA ALA A 363 4.66 23.95 6.94
C ALA A 363 3.58 23.95 5.86
N ILE A 364 2.62 24.86 5.97
CA ILE A 364 1.67 25.22 4.91
C ILE A 364 2.03 26.63 4.44
N ARG A 365 2.48 26.75 3.18
CA ARG A 365 2.86 28.02 2.58
C ARG A 365 1.63 28.85 2.26
N LEU A 366 1.70 30.14 2.58
CA LEU A 366 0.61 31.09 2.50
C LEU A 366 0.94 32.19 1.48
N ASP A 367 -0.07 32.64 0.76
CA ASP A 367 0.04 33.76 -0.17
C ASP A 367 0.26 35.06 0.64
N PRO A 368 1.33 35.82 0.37
CA PRO A 368 1.66 37.03 1.13
C PRO A 368 0.64 38.17 0.99
N ARG A 369 -0.22 38.13 -0.04
CA ARG A 369 -1.26 39.14 -0.30
C ARG A 369 -2.58 38.72 0.33
N THR A 370 -3.00 37.48 0.13
CA THR A 370 -4.35 37.02 0.52
C THR A 370 -4.36 36.34 1.89
N GLY A 371 -3.31 35.60 2.23
CA GLY A 371 -3.26 34.74 3.40
C GLY A 371 -3.90 33.35 3.23
N ASP A 372 -4.42 33.01 2.04
CA ASP A 372 -4.79 31.61 1.72
C ASP A 372 -3.53 30.78 1.43
N LYS A 373 -3.69 29.48 1.15
CA LYS A 373 -2.62 28.62 0.61
C LYS A 373 -2.01 29.24 -0.64
N ASP A 374 -0.69 29.36 -0.64
CA ASP A 374 0.07 29.79 -1.82
C ASP A 374 0.07 28.68 -2.88
N ARG A 375 -0.89 28.72 -3.80
CA ARG A 375 -1.05 27.70 -4.86
C ARG A 375 0.04 27.77 -5.94
N GLN A 376 0.81 28.85 -5.98
CA GLN A 376 1.97 28.97 -6.90
C GLN A 376 3.20 28.22 -6.35
N SER A 377 3.25 27.94 -5.05
CA SER A 377 4.29 27.11 -4.48
C SER A 377 4.27 25.70 -5.06
N LYS A 378 5.38 25.28 -5.66
CA LYS A 378 5.62 23.90 -6.11
C LYS A 378 5.29 22.86 -5.03
N ILE A 379 5.54 23.19 -3.76
CA ILE A 379 5.13 22.37 -2.61
C ILE A 379 4.37 23.26 -1.64
N ILE A 380 3.05 23.10 -1.58
CA ILE A 380 2.19 23.90 -0.70
C ILE A 380 2.35 23.46 0.77
N LYS A 381 2.32 22.15 1.02
CA LYS A 381 2.40 21.52 2.34
C LYS A 381 3.62 20.61 2.43
N GLN A 382 4.47 20.78 3.45
CA GLN A 382 5.72 20.03 3.57
C GLN A 382 6.09 19.73 5.01
N THR A 383 6.46 18.48 5.29
CA THR A 383 7.02 18.07 6.59
C THR A 383 8.55 18.18 6.60
N TYR A 384 9.10 18.74 7.67
CA TYR A 384 10.52 18.86 7.95
C TYR A 384 10.87 18.10 9.24
N GLY A 385 11.58 16.99 9.08
CA GLY A 385 11.88 16.05 10.16
C GLY A 385 11.19 14.70 9.92
N ALA A 386 11.50 13.74 10.77
CA ALA A 386 10.94 12.39 10.75
C ALA A 386 9.79 12.31 11.75
N MET A 387 8.63 11.77 11.38
CA MET A 387 7.43 11.88 12.22
C MET A 387 7.53 11.11 13.55
N ARG A 388 8.07 9.88 13.52
CA ARG A 388 8.40 9.05 14.70
C ARG A 388 7.28 8.98 15.77
N GLY A 389 6.02 8.95 15.35
CA GLY A 389 4.89 8.88 16.29
C GLY A 389 4.62 10.17 17.07
N CYS A 390 5.41 11.22 16.87
CA CYS A 390 5.19 12.51 17.51
C CYS A 390 3.98 13.21 16.89
N VAL A 391 3.24 13.93 17.73
CA VAL A 391 1.96 14.56 17.37
C VAL A 391 1.98 16.06 17.64
N VAL A 392 1.05 16.79 17.01
CA VAL A 392 0.80 18.21 17.29
C VAL A 392 -0.34 18.31 18.29
N GLU A 393 -0.07 18.92 19.45
CA GLU A 393 -1.10 19.24 20.44
C GLU A 393 -1.93 20.43 19.96
N LEU A 394 -3.26 20.26 19.86
CA LEU A 394 -4.16 21.33 19.39
C LEU A 394 -4.93 21.98 20.55
N ASN A 395 -4.94 21.38 21.73
CA ASN A 395 -5.57 21.98 22.91
C ASN A 395 -4.82 21.63 24.20
N LYS A 396 -3.78 22.40 24.51
CA LYS A 396 -2.98 22.23 25.75
C LYS A 396 -3.76 22.42 27.05
N LYS A 397 -4.95 23.04 26.98
CA LYS A 397 -5.82 23.29 28.14
C LYS A 397 -6.95 22.28 28.27
N SER A 398 -6.96 21.23 27.47
CA SER A 398 -8.02 20.22 27.52
C SER A 398 -8.16 19.62 28.91
N THR A 399 -9.41 19.40 29.34
CA THR A 399 -9.75 18.70 30.58
C THR A 399 -10.46 17.36 30.32
N SER A 400 -10.58 16.99 29.05
CA SER A 400 -11.28 15.80 28.55
C SER A 400 -10.54 14.49 28.89
N ASP A 401 -11.30 13.46 29.29
CA ASP A 401 -10.86 12.07 29.42
C ASP A 401 -10.80 11.31 28.07
N THR A 402 -11.17 11.99 26.98
CA THR A 402 -11.24 11.46 25.63
C THR A 402 -10.29 12.23 24.71
N THR A 403 -9.45 11.50 23.99
CA THR A 403 -8.47 12.03 23.03
C THR A 403 -9.00 11.87 21.60
N TYR A 404 -9.15 12.97 20.90
CA TYR A 404 -9.50 13.00 19.48
C TYR A 404 -8.21 13.05 18.66
N LEU A 405 -7.98 12.02 17.86
CA LEU A 405 -6.79 11.86 17.03
C LEU A 405 -7.15 12.21 15.58
N ALA A 406 -6.70 13.36 15.11
CA ALA A 406 -7.01 13.86 13.77
C ALA A 406 -5.85 13.65 12.79
N GLU A 407 -6.17 13.42 11.52
CA GLU A 407 -5.15 13.32 10.47
C GLU A 407 -4.38 14.64 10.30
N GLY A 408 -5.10 15.75 10.16
CA GLY A 408 -4.57 17.08 9.94
C GLY A 408 -4.92 18.08 11.04
N VAL A 409 -4.19 19.20 11.06
CA VAL A 409 -4.45 20.30 12.00
C VAL A 409 -5.81 20.92 11.77
N GLU A 410 -6.19 21.17 10.51
CA GLU A 410 -7.47 21.82 10.22
C GLU A 410 -8.66 20.93 10.63
N THR A 411 -8.57 19.63 10.38
CA THR A 411 -9.55 18.63 10.81
C THR A 411 -9.66 18.60 12.33
N GLY A 412 -8.52 18.53 13.05
CA GLY A 412 -8.51 18.55 14.51
C GLY A 412 -9.07 19.84 15.11
N LEU A 413 -8.67 21.00 14.60
CA LEU A 413 -9.19 22.29 15.08
C LEU A 413 -10.71 22.43 14.87
N SER A 414 -11.29 21.81 13.83
CA SER A 414 -12.74 21.86 13.61
C SER A 414 -13.53 21.19 14.74
N ILE A 415 -12.95 20.20 15.42
CA ILE A 415 -13.56 19.54 16.59
C ILE A 415 -13.70 20.54 17.73
N LEU A 416 -12.70 21.41 17.92
CA LEU A 416 -12.70 22.42 18.97
C LEU A 416 -13.76 23.52 18.77
N GLU A 417 -14.30 23.67 17.55
CA GLU A 417 -15.44 24.56 17.32
C GLU A 417 -16.73 24.05 17.99
N SER A 418 -16.87 22.73 18.13
CA SER A 418 -18.02 22.08 18.80
C SER A 418 -17.72 21.66 20.23
N HIS A 419 -16.47 21.27 20.52
CA HIS A 419 -16.04 20.73 21.82
C HIS A 419 -14.76 21.43 22.29
N LYS A 420 -14.90 22.64 22.87
CA LYS A 420 -13.76 23.50 23.24
C LYS A 420 -12.80 22.90 24.26
N GLU A 421 -13.30 22.02 25.13
CA GLU A 421 -12.53 21.36 26.19
C GLU A 421 -11.92 20.02 25.72
N ALA A 422 -12.20 19.60 24.48
CA ALA A 422 -11.71 18.33 23.95
C ALA A 422 -10.19 18.31 23.87
N ARG A 423 -9.61 17.17 24.21
CA ARG A 423 -8.20 16.90 23.95
C ARG A 423 -8.06 16.48 22.51
N VAL A 424 -7.38 17.30 21.69
CA VAL A 424 -7.26 17.06 20.26
C VAL A 424 -5.81 17.10 19.85
N ILE A 425 -5.36 16.05 19.18
CA ILE A 425 -3.99 15.94 18.67
C ILE A 425 -4.02 15.59 17.18
N ALA A 426 -3.10 16.15 16.41
CA ALA A 426 -2.97 15.88 14.98
C ALA A 426 -1.71 15.08 14.65
N VAL A 427 -1.85 14.06 13.79
CA VAL A 427 -0.75 13.15 13.42
C VAL A 427 -0.01 13.54 12.15
N LEU A 428 -0.54 14.50 11.39
CA LEU A 428 0.04 15.09 10.16
C LEU A 428 0.14 14.16 8.94
N SER A 429 -0.16 12.87 9.09
CA SER A 429 -0.21 11.84 8.03
C SER A 429 -0.97 10.59 8.51
N LYS A 430 -1.74 9.94 7.61
CA LYS A 430 -2.43 8.66 7.87
C LYS A 430 -1.48 7.57 8.40
N SER A 431 -0.28 7.47 7.85
CA SER A 431 0.74 6.50 8.31
C SER A 431 1.24 6.73 9.74
N ASN A 432 1.10 7.94 10.28
CA ASN A 432 1.60 8.25 11.62
C ASN A 432 0.62 7.81 12.72
N PHE A 433 -0.65 7.53 12.40
CA PHE A 433 -1.61 6.94 13.35
C PHE A 433 -1.07 5.65 14.00
N LEU A 434 -0.40 4.80 13.21
CA LEU A 434 0.15 3.52 13.69
C LEU A 434 1.34 3.66 14.65
N ASN A 435 1.95 4.86 14.71
CA ASN A 435 3.19 5.10 15.45
C ASN A 435 2.97 5.94 16.72
N VAL A 436 1.76 6.48 16.94
CA VAL A 436 1.47 7.31 18.12
C VAL A 436 1.67 6.50 19.39
N ALA A 437 2.46 7.04 20.32
CA ALA A 437 2.71 6.37 21.58
C ALA A 437 1.45 6.36 22.45
N LEU A 438 1.01 5.17 22.86
CA LEU A 438 -0.25 5.00 23.60
C LEU A 438 -0.26 5.72 24.96
N ASN A 439 0.91 5.93 25.57
CA ASN A 439 1.04 6.71 26.81
C ASN A 439 0.71 8.20 26.63
N GLN A 440 0.66 8.70 25.39
CA GLN A 440 0.19 10.03 25.07
C GLN A 440 -1.32 10.07 24.83
N LEU A 441 -2.05 8.96 24.97
CA LEU A 441 -3.49 8.89 24.76
C LEU A 441 -4.22 8.67 26.08
N THR A 442 -5.47 9.14 26.17
CA THR A 442 -6.37 8.79 27.26
C THR A 442 -7.02 7.42 26.99
N GLU A 443 -7.71 6.84 27.97
CA GLU A 443 -8.38 5.54 27.81
C GLU A 443 -9.39 5.51 26.67
N LYS A 444 -10.08 6.65 26.42
CA LYS A 444 -11.02 6.80 25.33
C LYS A 444 -10.36 7.55 24.18
N VAL A 445 -10.34 6.93 22.99
CA VAL A 445 -9.77 7.52 21.78
C VAL A 445 -10.80 7.56 20.66
N VAL A 446 -10.92 8.72 20.00
CA VAL A 446 -11.77 8.92 18.82
C VAL A 446 -10.90 9.24 17.63
N LEU A 447 -10.94 8.41 16.59
CA LEU A 447 -10.19 8.65 15.35
C LEU A 447 -11.00 9.55 14.42
N CYS A 448 -10.41 10.68 14.03
CA CYS A 448 -11.04 11.71 13.20
C CYS A 448 -10.30 11.80 11.87
N LEU A 449 -10.73 10.96 10.92
CA LEU A 449 -10.16 10.88 9.58
C LEU A 449 -10.80 11.92 8.65
N ASP A 450 -10.06 12.31 7.61
CA ASP A 450 -10.61 13.17 6.56
C ASP A 450 -11.71 12.42 5.79
N ASN A 451 -12.81 13.13 5.49
CA ASN A 451 -13.94 12.58 4.72
C ASN A 451 -13.64 12.63 3.21
N ASP A 452 -12.75 11.75 2.75
CA ASP A 452 -12.38 11.52 1.36
C ASP A 452 -13.29 10.50 0.65
N ASP A 453 -14.54 10.34 1.11
CA ASP A 453 -15.50 9.34 0.63
C ASP A 453 -14.90 7.91 0.63
N GLN A 454 -14.90 7.25 -0.53
CA GLN A 454 -14.36 5.89 -0.69
C GLN A 454 -12.86 5.78 -0.34
N LYS A 455 -12.14 6.91 -0.28
CA LYS A 455 -10.70 6.95 0.04
C LYS A 455 -10.40 7.23 1.51
N THR A 456 -11.40 7.49 2.37
CA THR A 456 -11.18 7.73 3.80
C THR A 456 -10.47 6.56 4.47
N PHE A 457 -10.79 5.34 4.06
CA PHE A 457 -10.24 4.09 4.62
C PHE A 457 -9.22 3.39 3.71
N SER A 458 -8.90 3.98 2.55
CA SER A 458 -7.82 3.47 1.70
C SER A 458 -6.53 4.19 2.08
N ASP A 459 -5.61 3.45 2.70
CA ASP A 459 -4.16 3.69 2.72
C ASP A 459 -3.44 2.42 3.17
#